data_AF-A0A7C3VAT0-F1
#
_entry.id   AF-A0A7C3VAT0-F1
#
_cell.length_a   1.000
_cell.length_b   1.000
_cell.length_c   1.000
_cell.angle_alpha   90.00
_cell.angle_beta   90.00
_cell.angle_gamma   90.00
#
_symmetry.space_group_name_H-M   'P 1'
#
loop_
_entity.id
_entity.type
_entity.pdbx_description
1 polymer ?
#
loop_
_entity_poly.entity_id
_entity_poly.type
_entity_poly.pdbx_seq_one_letter_code
_entity_poly.pdbx_strand_id
1 'polypeptide(L)' 'MANESMGVCMICGRAGRMNTCALCGSLVCELHFDPASGLCVNCKRGRRMGKL' A
#
# COMPACT_ATOMS: atom_id res chain seq x y z
N MET A 1 12.63 -9.66 -20.37
CA MET A 1 12.31 -8.28 -19.94
C MET A 1 12.36 -8.26 -18.43
N ALA A 2 13.12 -7.35 -17.81
CA ALA A 2 13.25 -7.29 -16.35
C ALA A 2 11.89 -6.90 -15.74
N ASN A 3 11.26 -7.82 -15.03
CA ASN A 3 10.08 -7.54 -14.20
C ASN A 3 10.57 -6.95 -12.88
N GLU A 4 11.09 -5.73 -12.95
CA GLU A 4 11.11 -4.86 -11.77
C GLU A 4 9.66 -4.55 -11.43
N SER A 5 9.17 -5.06 -10.31
CA SER A 5 7.80 -4.83 -9.82
C SER A 5 7.63 -3.37 -9.38
N MET A 6 7.82 -2.43 -10.30
CA MET A 6 7.35 -1.06 -10.20
C MET A 6 5.84 -1.12 -10.26
N GLY A 7 5.19 -1.08 -9.10
CA GLY A 7 3.73 -0.96 -9.04
C GLY A 7 3.31 0.51 -9.16
N VAL A 8 2.08 0.78 -8.73
CA VAL A 8 1.56 2.13 -8.53
C VAL A 8 0.93 2.19 -7.14
N CYS A 9 1.17 3.28 -6.40
CA CYS A 9 0.54 3.47 -5.11
C CYS A 9 -0.96 3.67 -5.30
N MET A 10 -1.78 2.79 -4.72
CA MET A 10 -3.24 2.85 -4.80
C MET A 10 -3.86 4.06 -4.09
N ILE A 11 -3.06 4.85 -3.36
CA ILE A 11 -3.51 6.04 -2.62
C ILE A 11 -3.18 7.34 -3.37
N CYS A 12 -1.98 7.46 -3.94
CA CYS A 12 -1.52 8.69 -4.60
C CYS A 12 -1.16 8.55 -6.08
N GLY A 13 -1.21 7.35 -6.65
CA GLY A 13 -0.93 7.11 -8.07
C GLY A 13 0.55 7.18 -8.46
N ARG A 14 1.48 7.29 -7.51
CA ARG A 14 2.92 7.33 -7.82
C ARG A 14 3.48 5.95 -8.13
N ALA A 15 4.24 5.84 -9.21
CA ALA A 15 5.07 4.67 -9.52
C ALA A 15 6.39 4.71 -8.73
N GLY A 16 6.99 3.54 -8.48
CA GLY A 16 8.19 3.41 -7.66
C GLY A 16 8.19 2.14 -6.80
N ARG A 17 8.89 2.18 -5.65
CA ARG A 17 8.89 1.10 -4.66
C ARG A 17 7.56 1.10 -3.89
N MET A 18 6.83 -0.01 -3.93
CA MET A 18 5.63 -0.22 -3.10
C MET A 18 5.85 -1.25 -2.02
N ASN A 19 5.10 -1.06 -0.94
CA ASN A 19 4.87 -2.00 0.13
C ASN A 19 3.43 -2.49 0.05
N THR A 20 3.23 -3.78 0.35
CA THR A 20 1.91 -4.39 0.37
C THR A 20 1.34 -4.30 1.77
N CYS A 21 0.15 -3.69 1.92
CA CYS A 21 -0.55 -3.66 3.20
C CYS A 21 -0.94 -5.08 3.63
N ALA A 22 -0.53 -5.51 4.82
CA ALA A 22 -0.84 -6.85 5.33
C ALA A 22 -2.34 -7.08 5.62
N LEU A 23 -3.13 -6.01 5.75
CA LEU A 23 -4.56 -6.11 6.04
C LEU A 23 -5.45 -6.13 4.79
N CYS A 24 -5.22 -5.22 3.85
CA CYS A 24 -6.07 -5.09 2.65
C CYS A 24 -5.41 -5.55 1.35
N GLY A 25 -4.11 -5.90 1.38
CA GLY A 25 -3.34 -6.30 0.20
C GLY A 25 -3.02 -5.17 -0.78
N SER A 26 -3.35 -3.91 -0.49
CA SER A 26 -3.09 -2.79 -1.41
C SER A 26 -1.60 -2.43 -1.48
N LEU A 27 -1.12 -2.18 -2.69
CA LEU A 27 0.21 -1.64 -2.95
C LEU A 27 0.25 -0.14 -2.65
N VAL A 28 1.12 0.27 -1.75
CA VAL A 28 1.26 1.66 -1.29
C VAL A 28 2.73 2.06 -1.22
N CYS A 29 3.06 3.31 -1.56
CA CYS A 29 4.43 3.79 -1.40
C CYS A 29 4.78 3.94 0.09
N GLU A 30 6.07 4.07 0.39
CA GLU A 30 6.59 4.28 1.76
C GLU A 30 5.91 5.43 2.53
N LEU A 31 5.49 6.50 1.83
CA LEU A 31 4.78 7.63 2.45
C LEU A 31 3.40 7.25 2.99
N HIS A 32 2.75 6.25 2.38
CA HIS A 32 1.42 5.79 2.75
C HIS A 32 1.44 4.41 3.41
N PHE A 33 2.63 3.86 3.65
CA PHE A 33 2.86 2.62 4.35
C PHE A 33 3.42 2.91 5.74
N ASP A 34 2.85 2.27 6.76
CA ASP A 34 3.34 2.35 8.11
C ASP A 34 4.15 1.08 8.42
N PRO A 35 5.49 1.14 8.45
CA PRO A 35 6.32 -0.05 8.66
C PRO A 35 6.22 -0.60 10.08
N ALA A 36 5.81 0.21 11.07
CA ALA A 36 5.65 -0.25 12.45
C ALA A 36 4.47 -1.23 12.60
N SER A 37 3.37 -1.00 11.87
CA SER A 37 2.20 -1.88 11.87
C SER A 37 2.13 -2.81 10.66
N GLY A 38 2.90 -2.55 9.60
CA GLY A 38 2.82 -3.27 8.32
C GLY A 38 1.57 -2.93 7.51
N LEU A 39 0.91 -1.80 7.81
CA LEU A 39 -0.39 -1.41 7.26
C LEU A 39 -0.30 -0.12 6.46
N CYS A 40 -1.23 0.09 5.51
CA CYS A 40 -1.37 1.40 4.89
C CYS A 40 -2.05 2.40 5.83
N VAL A 41 -1.85 3.69 5.58
CA VAL A 41 -2.45 4.77 6.39
C VAL A 41 -3.98 4.73 6.46
N ASN A 42 -4.67 4.15 5.47
CA ASN A 42 -6.12 3.98 5.52
C ASN A 42 -6.53 2.88 6.51
N CYS A 43 -5.89 1.71 6.44
CA CYS A 43 -6.11 0.60 7.37
C CYS A 43 -5.74 0.98 8.80
N LYS A 44 -4.60 1.67 8.99
CA LYS A 44 -4.17 2.18 10.29
C LYS A 44 -5.18 3.16 10.91
N ARG A 45 -5.82 4.01 10.10
CA ARG A 45 -6.88 4.94 10.54
C ARG A 45 -8.23 4.27 10.79
N GLY A 46 -8.32 2.94 10.69
CA GLY A 46 -9.57 2.22 10.87
C GLY A 46 -10.57 2.44 9.74
N ARG A 47 -10.15 3.02 8.59
CA ARG A 47 -10.96 2.98 7.38
C ARG A 47 -10.90 1.55 6.86
N ARG A 48 -11.77 0.70 7.40
CA ARG A 48 -12.12 -0.61 6.82
C ARG A 48 -12.68 -0.34 5.43
N MET A 49 -11.82 -0.22 4.44
CA MET A 49 -12.19 -0.45 3.05
C MET A 49 -12.05 -1.95 2.79
N GLY A 50 -12.77 -2.75 3.59
CA GLY A 50 -12.94 -4.17 3.38
C GLY A 50 -14.29 -4.37 2.74
N LYS A 51 -14.28 -4.82 1.49
CA LYS A 51 -15.42 -5.36 0.74
C LYS A 51 -16.39 -6.11 1.65
N LEU A 52 -17.67 -5.73 1.60
CA LEU A 52 -18.77 -6.69 1.73
C LEU A 52 -18.85 -7.50 0.43
#